data_AF-A0A0C2MNB7-F1
#
_entry.id   AF-A0A0C2MNB7-F1
#
_cell.length_a   1.000
_cell.length_b   1.000
_cell.length_c   1.000
_cell.angle_alpha   90.00
_cell.angle_beta   90.00
_cell.angle_gamma   90.00
#
_symmetry.space_group_name_H-M   'P 1'
#
loop_
_entity.id
_entity.type
_entity.pdbx_description
1 polymer ?
#
loop_
_entity_poly.entity_id
_entity_poly.type
_entity_poly.pdbx_seq_one_letter_code
_entity_poly.pdbx_strand_id
1 'polypeptide(L)'
;MIIGPDKGSCRCEGCVCHPKYNGTDCSQRNCSHPDWHALCMTNGSVCNSHGTCECGTCQCDEEHVGDHCQFRVKQNPDCIKYYECMDCKIIRQAGCKDYCEIMEIYIIIASIGANLVADIHLMLMTKI
;
A
#
# COMPACT_ATOMS: atom_id res chain seq x y z
N MET A 1 -15.76 3.77 -15.77
CA MET A 1 -16.26 2.40 -16.04
C MET A 1 -15.23 1.68 -16.89
N ILE A 2 -14.61 0.62 -16.38
CA ILE A 2 -13.64 -0.19 -17.14
C ILE A 2 -14.39 -1.39 -17.70
N ILE A 3 -15.04 -1.20 -18.85
CA ILE A 3 -15.59 -2.28 -19.68
C ILE A 3 -14.50 -2.59 -20.71
N GLY A 4 -13.48 -3.32 -20.29
CA GLY A 4 -12.42 -3.83 -21.17
C GLY A 4 -12.69 -5.30 -21.54
N PRO A 5 -12.10 -5.82 -22.63
CA PRO A 5 -12.26 -7.22 -23.04
C PRO A 5 -11.81 -8.22 -21.96
N ASP A 6 -11.06 -7.77 -20.96
CA ASP A 6 -10.51 -8.61 -19.88
C ASP A 6 -11.59 -9.25 -19.00
N LYS A 7 -12.78 -8.64 -18.91
CA LYS A 7 -13.87 -9.09 -18.05
C LYS A 7 -14.99 -9.81 -18.79
N GLY A 8 -15.07 -9.65 -20.10
CA GLY A 8 -16.14 -10.18 -20.91
C GLY A 8 -16.16 -9.57 -22.29
N SER A 9 -17.12 -10.00 -23.10
CA SER A 9 -17.34 -9.50 -24.46
C SER A 9 -18.75 -8.92 -24.58
N CYS A 10 -18.88 -7.80 -25.27
CA CYS A 10 -20.18 -7.23 -25.61
C CYS A 10 -20.77 -8.01 -26.80
N ARG A 11 -22.03 -8.42 -26.69
CA ARG A 11 -22.86 -8.89 -27.80
C ARG A 11 -24.11 -8.03 -27.85
N CYS A 12 -24.78 -7.92 -29.00
CA CYS A 12 -25.97 -7.08 -29.13
C CYS A 12 -26.91 -7.28 -27.92
N GLU A 13 -27.26 -6.16 -27.27
CA GLU A 13 -28.12 -6.05 -26.07
C GLU A 13 -27.54 -6.50 -24.71
N GLY A 14 -26.28 -6.94 -24.62
CA GLY A 14 -25.72 -7.28 -23.30
C GLY A 14 -24.25 -7.68 -23.26
N CYS A 15 -23.73 -7.83 -22.04
CA CYS A 15 -22.37 -8.33 -21.81
C CYS A 15 -22.38 -9.83 -21.54
N VAL A 16 -21.49 -10.57 -22.20
CA VAL A 16 -21.18 -11.97 -21.89
C VAL A 16 -19.90 -11.97 -21.05
N CYS A 17 -20.03 -12.24 -19.75
CA CYS A 17 -18.92 -12.17 -18.81
C CYS A 17 -17.99 -13.39 -18.91
N HIS A 18 -16.70 -13.16 -18.68
CA HIS A 18 -15.77 -14.25 -18.42
C HIS A 18 -16.12 -14.94 -17.09
N PRO A 19 -15.76 -16.23 -16.89
CA PRO A 19 -16.19 -17.02 -15.72
C PRO A 19 -15.87 -16.41 -14.35
N LYS A 20 -14.87 -15.53 -14.30
CA LYS A 20 -14.42 -14.83 -13.08
C LYS A 20 -15.28 -13.62 -12.73
N TYR A 21 -16.25 -13.23 -13.56
CA TYR A 21 -17.04 -12.00 -13.42
C TYR A 21 -18.54 -12.25 -13.63
N ASN A 22 -19.35 -11.43 -12.96
CA ASN A 22 -20.81 -11.47 -12.93
C ASN A 22 -21.39 -10.06 -13.18
N GLY A 23 -22.72 -9.97 -13.26
CA GLY A 23 -23.46 -8.72 -13.41
C GLY A 23 -23.76 -8.37 -14.87
N THR A 24 -24.58 -7.34 -15.08
CA THR A 24 -25.04 -6.92 -16.41
C THR A 24 -23.95 -6.29 -17.27
N ASP A 25 -22.90 -5.78 -16.63
CA ASP A 25 -21.75 -5.11 -17.25
C ASP A 25 -20.41 -5.79 -16.92
N CYS A 26 -20.44 -6.99 -16.33
CA CYS A 26 -19.26 -7.74 -15.89
C CYS A 26 -18.35 -6.99 -14.90
N SER A 27 -18.89 -5.98 -14.19
CA SER A 27 -18.13 -5.23 -13.19
C SER A 27 -17.89 -6.03 -11.90
N GLN A 28 -18.78 -6.96 -11.58
CA GLN A 28 -18.76 -7.71 -10.32
C GLN A 28 -17.84 -8.91 -10.43
N ARG A 29 -17.06 -9.19 -9.38
CA ARG A 29 -16.26 -10.41 -9.30
C ARG A 29 -17.16 -11.60 -8.95
N ASN A 30 -16.94 -12.71 -9.62
CA ASN A 30 -17.53 -14.00 -9.23
C ASN A 30 -16.69 -14.61 -8.11
N CYS A 31 -16.94 -14.23 -6.86
CA CYS A 31 -16.11 -14.63 -5.72
C CYS A 31 -16.09 -16.15 -5.43
N SER A 32 -16.99 -16.93 -6.03
CA SER A 32 -16.97 -18.39 -5.98
C SER A 32 -15.94 -19.02 -6.93
N HIS A 33 -15.36 -18.24 -7.85
CA HIS A 33 -14.37 -18.73 -8.81
C HIS A 33 -12.99 -18.92 -8.12
N PRO A 34 -12.31 -20.07 -8.32
CA PRO A 34 -11.07 -20.41 -7.59
C PRO A 34 -9.92 -19.43 -7.82
N ASP A 35 -9.82 -18.82 -9.00
CA ASP A 35 -8.79 -17.83 -9.32
C ASP A 35 -8.75 -16.65 -8.35
N TRP A 36 -9.90 -16.22 -7.82
CA TRP A 36 -9.90 -15.16 -6.81
C TRP A 36 -9.27 -15.65 -5.51
N HIS A 37 -9.55 -16.89 -5.10
CA HIS A 37 -8.92 -17.46 -3.91
C HIS A 37 -7.40 -17.67 -4.10
N ALA A 38 -6.98 -18.02 -5.32
CA ALA A 38 -5.56 -18.18 -5.65
C ALA A 38 -4.76 -16.88 -5.51
N LEU A 39 -5.37 -15.71 -5.72
CA LEU A 39 -4.70 -14.42 -5.51
C LEU A 39 -4.33 -14.16 -4.05
N CYS A 40 -4.97 -14.83 -3.09
CA CYS A 40 -4.61 -14.67 -1.68
C CYS A 40 -3.51 -15.65 -1.23
N MET A 41 -3.15 -16.63 -2.06
CA MET A 41 -2.16 -17.66 -1.71
C MET A 41 -0.75 -17.11 -1.86
N THR A 42 0.06 -17.23 -0.80
CA THR A 42 1.48 -16.85 -0.82
C THR A 42 2.27 -17.88 -0.03
N ASN A 43 3.35 -18.41 -0.61
CA ASN A 43 4.23 -19.39 0.04
C ASN A 43 3.49 -20.61 0.64
N GLY A 44 2.37 -21.03 0.04
CA GLY A 44 1.59 -22.19 0.47
C GLY A 44 0.54 -21.93 1.55
N SER A 45 0.37 -20.69 2.02
CA SER A 45 -0.71 -20.31 2.93
C SER A 45 -1.58 -19.17 2.38
N VAL A 46 -2.85 -19.15 2.80
CA VAL A 46 -3.77 -18.05 2.50
C VAL A 46 -3.37 -16.86 3.38
N CYS A 47 -3.11 -15.69 2.76
CA CYS A 47 -2.82 -14.44 3.48
C CYS A 47 -1.72 -14.59 4.54
N ASN A 48 -0.66 -15.35 4.23
CA ASN A 48 0.43 -15.69 5.16
C ASN A 48 -0.04 -16.27 6.52
N SER A 49 -1.23 -16.88 6.58
CA SER A 49 -1.87 -17.36 7.81
C SER A 49 -2.20 -16.26 8.83
N HIS A 50 -2.33 -15.02 8.37
CA HIS A 50 -2.58 -13.82 9.20
C HIS A 50 -3.81 -13.04 8.75
N GLY A 51 -4.80 -13.77 8.22
CA GLY A 51 -6.03 -13.18 7.75
C GLY A 51 -6.91 -14.18 7.00
N THR A 52 -7.96 -13.65 6.38
CA THR A 52 -8.90 -14.40 5.56
C THR A 52 -8.94 -13.84 4.14
N CYS A 53 -9.22 -14.69 3.15
CA CYS A 53 -9.34 -14.26 1.76
C CYS A 53 -10.78 -13.92 1.40
N GLU A 54 -11.04 -12.65 1.11
CA GLU A 54 -12.32 -12.15 0.62
C GLU A 54 -12.19 -11.80 -0.87
N CYS A 55 -12.64 -12.70 -1.73
CA CYS A 55 -12.76 -12.45 -3.18
C CYS A 55 -11.47 -11.95 -3.85
N GLY A 56 -10.31 -12.52 -3.47
CA GLY A 56 -9.00 -12.14 -3.99
C GLY A 56 -8.36 -10.94 -3.33
N THR A 57 -8.84 -10.57 -2.15
CA THR A 57 -8.21 -9.57 -1.28
C THR A 57 -8.09 -10.17 0.11
N CYS A 58 -6.92 -10.03 0.73
CA CYS A 58 -6.72 -10.48 2.10
C CYS A 58 -7.28 -9.46 3.09
N GLN A 59 -8.13 -9.93 4.02
CA GLN A 59 -8.47 -9.22 5.24
C GLN A 59 -7.55 -9.68 6.36
N CYS A 60 -6.64 -8.80 6.75
CA CYS A 60 -5.62 -9.12 7.74
C CYS A 60 -6.14 -9.02 9.17
N ASP A 61 -5.57 -9.84 10.04
CA ASP A 61 -5.76 -9.75 11.49
C ASP A 61 -5.16 -8.44 12.04
N GLU A 62 -5.60 -7.98 13.22
CA GLU A 62 -5.29 -6.65 13.79
C GLU A 62 -3.79 -6.27 13.82
N GLU A 63 -2.89 -7.24 13.90
CA GLU A 63 -1.44 -6.98 13.96
C GLU A 63 -0.72 -7.12 12.60
N HIS A 64 -1.42 -7.38 11.50
CA HIS A 64 -0.80 -7.63 10.19
C HIS A 64 -1.35 -6.72 9.08
N VAL A 65 -0.48 -6.39 8.12
CA VAL A 65 -0.75 -5.50 6.98
C VAL A 65 0.00 -5.95 5.73
N GLY A 66 -0.35 -5.33 4.59
CA GLY A 66 0.15 -5.67 3.26
C GLY A 66 -0.85 -6.52 2.49
N ASP A 67 -0.67 -6.60 1.17
CA ASP A 67 -1.63 -7.26 0.25
C ASP A 67 -1.91 -8.73 0.60
N HIS A 68 -0.96 -9.39 1.28
CA HIS A 68 -1.07 -10.76 1.75
C HIS A 68 -0.80 -10.91 3.25
N CYS A 69 -0.97 -9.84 4.04
CA CYS A 69 -0.73 -9.83 5.49
C CYS A 69 0.69 -10.24 5.91
N GLN A 70 1.67 -9.94 5.07
CA GLN A 70 3.06 -10.38 5.25
C GLN A 70 3.84 -9.54 6.27
N PHE A 71 3.36 -8.36 6.64
CA PHE A 71 4.06 -7.45 7.54
C PHE A 71 3.31 -7.32 8.86
N ARG A 72 4.02 -7.42 9.99
CA ARG A 72 3.45 -7.02 11.29
C ARG A 72 3.44 -5.51 11.42
N VAL A 73 2.36 -4.91 11.92
CA VAL A 73 2.23 -3.44 12.08
C VAL A 73 3.41 -2.85 12.86
N LYS A 74 3.84 -3.50 13.95
CA LYS A 74 5.00 -3.09 14.77
C LYS A 74 6.36 -3.22 14.05
N GLN A 75 6.41 -3.94 12.95
CA GLN A 75 7.61 -4.20 12.16
C GLN A 75 7.47 -3.69 10.74
N ASN A 76 6.40 -2.97 10.40
CA ASN A 76 6.26 -2.38 9.08
C ASN A 76 7.28 -1.22 9.00
N PRO A 77 8.38 -1.40 8.23
CA PRO A 77 9.46 -0.42 8.20
C PRO A 77 9.00 0.92 7.64
N ASP A 78 7.95 0.91 6.79
CA ASP A 78 7.36 2.14 6.28
C ASP A 78 6.59 2.88 7.38
N CYS A 79 5.81 2.17 8.20
CA CYS A 79 5.08 2.81 9.31
C CYS A 79 6.01 3.33 10.42
N ILE A 80 7.06 2.59 10.77
CA ILE A 80 8.04 3.04 11.79
C ILE A 80 8.65 4.39 11.37
N LYS A 81 8.98 4.52 10.09
CA LYS A 81 9.57 5.73 9.52
C LYS A 81 8.65 6.95 9.59
N TYR A 82 7.34 6.74 9.52
CA TYR A 82 6.34 7.82 9.57
C TYR A 82 5.69 7.99 10.94
N TYR A 83 5.99 7.14 11.93
CA TYR A 83 5.41 7.20 13.29
C TYR A 83 5.65 8.57 13.94
N GLU A 84 6.87 9.09 13.83
CA GLU A 84 7.22 10.42 14.34
C GLU A 84 6.49 11.55 13.60
N CYS A 85 6.26 11.42 12.28
CA CYS A 85 5.45 12.40 11.55
C CYS A 85 3.96 12.32 11.93
N MET A 86 3.41 11.10 12.10
CA MET A 86 2.01 10.89 12.48
C MET A 86 1.71 11.44 13.87
N ASP A 87 2.56 11.16 14.87
CA ASP A 87 2.43 11.69 16.23
C ASP A 87 2.42 13.23 16.23
N CYS A 88 3.30 13.84 15.44
CA CYS A 88 3.40 15.29 15.31
C CYS A 88 2.12 15.91 14.70
N LYS A 89 1.50 15.25 13.70
CA LYS A 89 0.22 15.69 13.11
C LYS A 89 -0.99 15.48 14.02
N ILE A 90 -1.01 14.40 14.81
CA ILE A 90 -2.11 14.09 15.75
C ILE A 90 -2.12 15.07 16.92
N ILE A 91 -0.95 15.39 17.48
CA ILE A 91 -0.81 16.23 18.69
C ILE A 91 -0.84 17.74 18.36
N ARG A 92 -0.83 18.12 17.06
CA ARG A 92 -0.88 19.53 16.58
C ARG A 92 0.07 20.47 17.33
N GLN A 93 1.31 20.03 17.57
CA GLN A 93 2.31 20.87 18.24
C GLN A 93 2.84 21.96 17.29
N ALA A 94 3.08 23.15 17.84
CA ALA A 94 3.77 24.22 17.11
C ALA A 94 5.26 23.85 16.95
N GLY A 95 5.81 23.97 15.73
CA GLY A 95 7.17 23.52 15.39
C GLY A 95 7.23 22.24 14.54
N CYS A 96 6.07 21.68 14.17
CA CYS A 96 5.94 20.55 13.26
C CYS A 96 6.25 20.96 11.81
N LYS A 97 7.50 21.37 11.54
CA LYS A 97 8.02 21.69 10.20
C LYS A 97 8.69 20.45 9.61
N ASP A 98 8.24 20.09 8.41
CA ASP A 98 8.99 19.39 7.36
C ASP A 98 9.39 17.91 7.56
N TYR A 99 9.10 17.23 8.67
CA TYR A 99 9.42 15.78 8.80
C TYR A 99 8.75 14.87 7.76
N CYS A 100 7.61 15.29 7.19
CA CYS A 100 6.94 14.53 6.14
C CYS A 100 7.50 14.83 4.72
N GLU A 101 8.37 15.83 4.52
CA GLU A 101 8.95 16.19 3.21
C GLU A 101 10.46 15.87 3.09
N ILE A 102 11.16 15.49 4.16
CA ILE A 102 12.63 15.32 4.17
C ILE A 102 13.11 13.96 3.60
N MET A 103 12.20 13.05 3.23
CA MET A 103 12.62 11.72 2.76
C MET A 103 13.23 11.66 1.36
N GLU A 104 13.08 12.71 0.55
CA GLU A 104 13.71 12.76 -0.78
C GLU A 104 15.12 13.40 -0.77
N ILE A 105 15.48 14.12 0.30
CA ILE A 105 16.76 14.85 0.34
C ILE A 105 17.91 13.95 0.82
N TYR A 106 17.68 13.06 1.80
CA TYR A 106 18.75 12.28 2.45
C TYR A 106 19.51 11.33 1.50
N ILE A 107 18.87 10.86 0.42
CA ILE A 107 19.48 10.01 -0.60
C ILE A 107 20.53 10.78 -1.42
N ILE A 108 20.28 12.07 -1.67
CA ILE A 108 21.20 12.92 -2.45
C ILE A 108 22.45 13.25 -1.63
N ILE A 109 22.29 13.49 -0.32
CA ILE A 109 23.42 13.87 0.55
C ILE A 109 24.36 12.70 0.84
N ALA A 110 23.87 11.45 0.94
CA ALA A 110 24.70 10.26 1.13
C ALA A 110 25.69 10.01 -0.03
N SER A 111 25.49 10.65 -1.18
CA SER A 111 26.35 10.55 -2.37
C SER A 111 27.43 11.64 -2.42
N ILE A 112 27.39 12.63 -1.52
CA ILE A 112 28.32 13.77 -1.48
C ILE A 112 28.99 13.71 -0.11
N GLY A 113 30.29 13.39 -0.08
CA GLY A 113 31.01 12.97 1.14
C GLY A 113 30.79 13.85 2.39
N ALA A 114 30.95 13.20 3.55
CA ALA A 114 30.61 13.65 4.90
C ALA A 114 30.94 15.11 5.28
N ASN A 115 31.93 15.72 4.63
CA ASN A 115 32.36 17.09 4.94
C ASN A 115 31.40 18.18 4.45
N LEU A 116 30.55 17.92 3.43
CA LEU A 116 29.57 18.92 2.96
C LEU A 116 28.25 18.87 3.77
N VAL A 117 28.00 17.75 4.46
CA VAL A 117 26.78 17.49 5.22
C VAL A 117 26.69 18.36 6.47
N ALA A 118 27.81 18.57 7.14
CA ALA A 118 27.87 19.38 8.36
C ALA A 118 27.52 20.87 8.08
N ASP A 119 28.00 21.42 6.96
CA ASP A 119 27.76 22.82 6.61
C ASP A 119 26.30 23.07 6.19
N ILE A 120 25.68 22.14 5.45
CA ILE A 120 24.26 22.26 5.05
C ILE A 120 23.33 22.03 6.25
N HIS A 121 23.66 21.08 7.12
CA HIS A 121 22.90 20.82 8.35
C HIS A 121 22.93 22.03 9.30
N LEU A 122 24.06 22.73 9.38
CA LEU A 122 24.19 23.96 10.16
C LEU A 122 23.44 25.16 9.52
N MET A 123 23.41 25.24 8.18
CA MET A 123 22.66 26.28 7.45
C MET A 123 21.13 26.11 7.53
N LEU A 124 20.62 24.87 7.61
CA LEU A 124 19.18 24.60 7.79
C LEU A 124 18.73 24.86 9.24
N MET A 125 19.60 24.60 10.22
CA MET A 125 19.30 24.80 11.65
C MET A 125 19.38 26.28 12.10
N THR A 126 19.90 27.20 11.28
CA THR A 126 20.15 28.62 11.65
C THR A 126 19.22 29.64 10.96
N LYS A 127 18.23 29.20 10.16
CA LYS A 127 17.19 30.07 9.58
C LYS A 127 15.81 29.91 10.25
N ILE A 128 15.79 29.96 11.59
CA ILE A 128 14.58 30.21 12.40
C ILE A 128 14.79 31.50 13.18
#